data_AF-A0A0M0BQE6-F1
#
_entry.id   AF-A0A0M0BQE6-F1
#
_cell.length_a   1.000
_cell.length_b   1.000
_cell.length_c   1.000
_cell.angle_alpha   90.00
_cell.angle_beta   90.00
_cell.angle_gamma   90.00
#
_symmetry.space_group_name_H-M   'P 1'
#
loop_
_entity.id
_entity.type
_entity.pdbx_description
1 polymer ?
#
loop_
_entity_poly.entity_id
_entity_poly.type
_entity_poly.pdbx_seq_one_letter_code
_entity_poly.pdbx_strand_id
1 'polypeptide(L)'
;MVEARERGVRWLLSQLNVDCSISPYDHAIGSFYRLPWAFAVTGHSWEGAMLLEWFRRNMFNEEGDFAGKYSREDADGMYPYPNSNLIYGAHLLRQFDISQKGMRFLLTLQDKEAGGFYSRKDNLGPTGEQDIWVSSQAGLTCLLTGRLEAAIRVGVFLEMMWNLQPDVEGKLYHVYSKKEGLIREPRKCVDAGAPAQLYFQPGIAAAFLSRLYMARPERKYLDLAKGYIEFAMRCSDDKLSRPQVRKTGWGAGLVYQITKDTRYRLYAMRVLDYILDAQYPEGHWVNLIASSTRPERHQSIETSAEAIVHLDHITASINVY
;
A
#
# COMPACT_ATOMS: atom_id res chain seq x y z
N MET A 1 -4.25 -19.85 7.15
CA MET A 1 -4.30 -18.37 7.35
C MET A 1 -3.71 -17.95 8.70
N VAL A 2 -4.35 -18.30 9.83
CA VAL A 2 -3.89 -17.89 11.18
C VAL A 2 -2.45 -18.34 11.45
N GLU A 3 -2.15 -19.61 11.23
CA GLU A 3 -0.81 -20.17 11.45
C GLU A 3 0.26 -19.49 10.55
N ALA A 4 -0.05 -19.25 9.27
CA ALA A 4 0.87 -18.57 8.36
C ALA A 4 1.18 -17.15 8.85
N ARG A 5 0.17 -16.40 9.30
CA ARG A 5 0.34 -15.07 9.90
C ARG A 5 1.21 -15.13 11.17
N GLU A 6 1.00 -16.14 12.02
CA GLU A 6 1.78 -16.35 13.25
C GLU A 6 3.25 -16.69 12.97
N ARG A 7 3.53 -17.53 11.98
CA ARG A 7 4.92 -17.78 11.53
C ARG A 7 5.57 -16.51 11.00
N GLY A 8 4.83 -15.74 10.20
CA GLY A 8 5.28 -14.45 9.66
C GLY A 8 5.68 -13.46 10.73
N VAL A 9 4.79 -13.24 11.72
CA VAL A 9 5.09 -12.27 12.78
C VAL A 9 6.21 -12.77 13.69
N ARG A 10 6.27 -14.07 14.02
CA ARG A 10 7.40 -14.64 14.78
C ARG A 10 8.73 -14.40 14.07
N TRP A 11 8.76 -14.59 12.75
CA TRP A 11 9.95 -14.29 11.97
C TRP A 11 10.30 -12.79 12.02
N LEU A 12 9.34 -11.88 11.83
CA LEU A 12 9.58 -10.44 11.95
C LEU A 12 10.11 -10.01 13.32
N LEU A 13 9.55 -10.57 14.40
CA LEU A 13 10.01 -10.31 15.76
C LEU A 13 11.47 -10.73 15.95
N SER A 14 11.88 -11.86 15.36
CA SER A 14 13.28 -12.29 15.37
C SER A 14 14.23 -11.39 14.57
N GLN A 15 13.70 -10.44 13.79
CA GLN A 15 14.50 -9.43 13.07
C GLN A 15 14.74 -8.16 13.89
N LEU A 16 14.04 -7.97 15.00
CA LEU A 16 14.22 -6.82 15.88
C LEU A 16 15.52 -6.95 16.67
N ASN A 17 16.20 -5.82 16.88
CA ASN A 17 17.28 -5.71 17.85
C ASN A 17 16.71 -5.64 19.27
N VAL A 18 17.58 -5.72 20.29
CA VAL A 18 17.17 -5.68 21.71
C VAL A 18 16.39 -4.41 22.07
N ASP A 19 16.70 -3.29 21.42
CA ASP A 19 16.00 -2.00 21.58
C ASP A 19 14.79 -1.84 20.64
N CYS A 20 14.33 -2.92 19.99
CA CYS A 20 13.25 -2.98 19.01
C CYS A 20 13.45 -2.18 17.73
N SER A 21 14.66 -1.67 17.50
CA SER A 21 15.06 -1.11 16.22
C SER A 21 15.36 -2.23 15.21
N ILE A 22 15.53 -1.89 13.92
CA ILE A 22 15.83 -2.89 12.89
C ILE A 22 17.05 -2.50 12.07
N SER A 23 18.00 -3.43 11.99
CA SER A 23 19.18 -3.31 11.16
C SER A 23 18.99 -3.96 9.78
N PRO A 24 19.62 -3.42 8.72
CA PRO A 24 20.50 -2.24 8.72
C PRO A 24 19.72 -0.90 8.80
N TYR A 25 20.14 0.02 9.68
CA TYR A 25 19.47 1.33 9.90
C TYR A 25 19.79 2.35 8.82
N ASP A 26 20.94 2.17 8.18
CA ASP A 26 21.61 3.11 7.28
C ASP A 26 21.11 3.03 5.84
N HIS A 27 20.26 2.05 5.50
CA HIS A 27 19.95 1.77 4.10
C HIS A 27 18.52 1.94 3.61
N ALA A 28 17.48 2.08 4.43
CA ALA A 28 16.14 2.28 3.85
C ALA A 28 15.02 2.48 4.87
N ILE A 29 14.35 3.64 4.84
CA ILE A 29 12.98 3.70 5.37
C ILE A 29 12.07 2.71 4.63
N GLY A 30 12.35 2.43 3.34
CA GLY A 30 11.64 1.48 2.48
C GLY A 30 11.56 0.07 3.04
N SER A 31 12.45 -0.32 3.95
CA SER A 31 12.49 -1.69 4.48
C SER A 31 11.57 -1.92 5.68
N PHE A 32 11.19 -0.85 6.39
CA PHE A 32 10.60 -0.97 7.73
C PHE A 32 9.27 -0.23 7.91
N TYR A 33 8.88 0.60 6.94
CA TYR A 33 7.74 1.52 7.08
C TYR A 33 6.38 0.85 7.36
N ARG A 34 6.21 -0.44 7.01
CA ARG A 34 4.95 -1.17 7.20
C ARG A 34 4.91 -1.98 8.50
N LEU A 35 6.02 -2.10 9.20
CA LEU A 35 6.10 -2.95 10.39
C LEU A 35 5.20 -2.50 11.55
N PRO A 36 5.08 -1.20 11.87
CA PRO A 36 4.13 -0.79 12.90
C PRO A 36 2.69 -1.21 12.57
N TRP A 37 2.31 -1.22 11.29
CA TRP A 37 1.01 -1.72 10.86
C TRP A 37 0.90 -3.24 11.03
N ALA A 38 1.89 -4.01 10.55
CA ALA A 38 1.92 -5.46 10.69
C ALA A 38 1.83 -5.90 12.17
N PHE A 39 2.55 -5.23 13.06
CA PHE A 39 2.50 -5.50 14.50
C PHE A 39 1.14 -5.12 15.12
N ALA A 40 0.53 -4.02 14.68
CA ALA A 40 -0.79 -3.62 15.16
C ALA A 40 -1.87 -4.68 14.85
N VAL A 41 -1.93 -5.18 13.61
CA VAL A 41 -2.97 -6.15 13.20
C VAL A 41 -2.73 -7.56 13.73
N THR A 42 -1.53 -7.85 14.23
CA THR A 42 -1.19 -9.14 14.84
C THR A 42 -1.18 -9.11 16.37
N GLY A 43 -1.52 -7.97 17.00
CA GLY A 43 -1.59 -7.83 18.46
C GLY A 43 -0.25 -7.55 19.15
N HIS A 44 0.85 -7.35 18.42
CA HIS A 44 2.19 -7.07 18.94
C HIS A 44 2.36 -5.56 19.19
N SER A 45 1.45 -5.00 19.98
CA SER A 45 1.35 -3.54 20.16
C SER A 45 2.58 -2.95 20.84
N TRP A 46 3.24 -3.72 21.72
CA TRP A 46 4.42 -3.26 22.46
C TRP A 46 5.61 -3.08 21.51
N GLU A 47 5.91 -4.09 20.68
CA GLU A 47 6.98 -4.05 19.69
C GLU A 47 6.73 -2.97 18.64
N GLY A 48 5.48 -2.84 18.18
CA GLY A 48 5.07 -1.75 17.28
C GLY A 48 5.31 -0.37 17.90
N ALA A 49 4.96 -0.17 19.18
CA ALA A 49 5.17 1.09 19.87
C ALA A 49 6.66 1.40 20.09
N MET A 50 7.48 0.39 20.42
CA MET A 50 8.92 0.57 20.58
C MET A 50 9.62 0.88 19.25
N LEU A 51 9.21 0.24 18.16
CA LEU A 51 9.69 0.60 16.83
C LEU A 51 9.33 2.04 16.47
N LEU A 52 8.13 2.51 16.81
CA LEU A 52 7.73 3.91 16.62
C LEU A 52 8.52 4.87 17.51
N GLU A 53 8.92 4.47 18.72
CA GLU A 53 9.84 5.25 19.55
C GLU A 53 11.22 5.40 18.89
N TRP A 54 11.71 4.36 18.23
CA TRP A 54 12.92 4.46 17.43
C TRP A 54 12.74 5.47 16.28
N PHE A 55 11.63 5.43 15.55
CA PHE A 55 11.32 6.43 14.51
C PHE A 55 11.23 7.84 15.11
N ARG A 56 10.61 7.99 16.28
CA ARG A 56 10.47 9.29 16.98
C ARG A 56 11.83 9.92 17.27
N ARG A 57 12.81 9.12 17.70
CA ARG A 57 14.16 9.60 18.06
C ARG A 57 15.08 9.84 16.86
N ASN A 58 14.88 9.10 15.78
CA ASN A 58 15.86 9.04 14.69
C ASN A 58 15.36 9.63 13.38
N MET A 59 14.07 9.54 13.07
CA MET A 59 13.54 9.82 11.73
C MET A 59 12.43 10.87 11.72
N PHE A 60 11.65 10.99 12.79
CA PHE A 60 10.48 11.86 12.85
C PHE A 60 10.87 13.27 13.29
N ASN A 61 10.69 14.26 12.41
CA ASN A 61 11.19 15.61 12.63
C ASN A 61 10.13 16.58 13.18
N GLU A 62 10.53 17.85 13.35
CA GLU A 62 9.65 18.90 13.86
C GLU A 62 8.47 19.24 12.94
N GLU A 63 8.61 19.01 11.63
CA GLU A 63 7.55 19.24 10.64
C GLU A 63 6.52 18.09 10.61
N GLY A 64 6.88 16.92 11.17
CA GLY A 64 6.10 15.69 11.08
C GLY A 64 6.48 14.81 9.90
N ASP A 65 7.61 15.08 9.25
CA ASP A 65 8.17 14.20 8.23
C ASP A 65 9.02 13.10 8.86
N PHE A 66 9.12 11.95 8.19
CA PHE A 66 10.01 10.85 8.59
C PHE A 66 11.37 10.97 7.89
N ALA A 67 11.95 12.16 7.83
CA ALA A 67 13.20 12.47 7.13
C ALA A 67 14.25 13.04 8.08
N GLY A 68 14.61 12.24 9.09
CA GLY A 68 15.60 12.59 10.11
C GLY A 68 17.01 12.13 9.75
N LYS A 69 17.63 11.38 10.66
CA LYS A 69 19.05 11.01 10.68
C LYS A 69 19.49 10.08 9.55
N TYR A 70 18.61 9.18 9.08
CA TYR A 70 18.98 8.13 8.13
C TYR A 70 18.41 8.40 6.72
N SER A 71 19.07 7.80 5.72
CA SER A 71 18.72 7.99 4.31
C SER A 71 17.31 7.50 3.98
N ARG A 72 16.74 8.12 2.95
CA ARG A 72 15.46 7.75 2.33
C ARG A 72 15.56 7.63 0.81
N GLU A 73 16.77 7.61 0.26
CA GLU A 73 17.01 7.62 -1.19
C GLU A 73 16.26 6.48 -1.90
N ASP A 74 16.10 5.34 -1.23
CA ASP A 74 15.37 4.16 -1.70
C ASP A 74 13.86 4.39 -1.90
N ALA A 75 13.32 5.47 -1.33
CA ALA A 75 11.91 5.83 -1.37
C ALA A 75 11.63 7.22 -1.94
N ASP A 76 12.63 7.93 -2.49
CA ASP A 76 12.46 9.30 -2.99
C ASP A 76 11.43 9.41 -4.12
N GLY A 77 11.37 8.39 -5.00
CA GLY A 77 10.38 8.31 -6.08
C GLY A 77 8.96 7.95 -5.63
N MET A 78 8.76 7.67 -4.34
CA MET A 78 7.48 7.29 -3.73
C MET A 78 7.33 7.91 -2.34
N TYR A 79 7.78 9.16 -2.19
CA TYR A 79 8.01 9.83 -0.91
C TYR A 79 6.84 9.76 0.08
N PRO A 80 5.57 9.98 -0.33
CA PRO A 80 4.43 9.89 0.59
C PRO A 80 4.13 8.45 1.04
N TYR A 81 4.59 7.43 0.33
CA TYR A 81 4.16 6.05 0.55
C TYR A 81 4.66 5.46 1.87
N PRO A 82 5.98 5.50 2.21
CA PRO A 82 6.45 5.11 3.54
C PRO A 82 5.78 5.93 4.65
N ASN A 83 5.64 7.25 4.47
CA ASN A 83 5.02 8.14 5.46
C ASN A 83 3.57 7.69 5.72
N SER A 84 2.81 7.41 4.67
CA SER A 84 1.42 6.97 4.78
C SER A 84 1.27 5.67 5.58
N ASN A 85 2.15 4.69 5.35
CA ASN A 85 2.12 3.41 6.07
C ASN A 85 2.55 3.56 7.54
N LEU A 86 3.59 4.36 7.82
CA LEU A 86 4.03 4.64 9.20
C LEU A 86 2.96 5.35 10.00
N ILE A 87 2.30 6.35 9.40
CA ILE A 87 1.18 7.05 10.01
C ILE A 87 0.01 6.09 10.26
N TYR A 88 -0.28 5.20 9.30
CA TYR A 88 -1.34 4.19 9.45
C TYR A 88 -1.09 3.30 10.65
N GLY A 89 0.11 2.70 10.74
CA GLY A 89 0.51 1.86 11.87
C GLY A 89 0.54 2.63 13.20
N ALA A 90 1.07 3.85 13.22
CA ALA A 90 1.07 4.71 14.40
C ALA A 90 -0.34 5.01 14.91
N HIS A 91 -1.30 5.23 14.00
CA HIS A 91 -2.69 5.47 14.38
C HIS A 91 -3.33 4.23 15.00
N LEU A 92 -3.14 3.05 14.41
CA LEU A 92 -3.64 1.78 14.98
C LEU A 92 -3.04 1.50 16.37
N LEU A 93 -1.78 1.87 16.58
CA LEU A 93 -1.06 1.73 17.85
C LEU A 93 -1.29 2.90 18.82
N ARG A 94 -2.24 3.80 18.51
CA ARG A 94 -2.67 4.92 19.37
C ARG A 94 -1.54 5.92 19.67
N GLN A 95 -0.50 5.95 18.84
CA GLN A 95 0.57 6.96 18.87
C GLN A 95 0.08 8.22 18.14
N PHE A 96 -0.84 8.95 18.77
CA PHE A 96 -1.52 10.09 18.15
C PHE A 96 -0.62 11.31 17.95
N ASP A 97 0.41 11.46 18.76
CA ASP A 97 1.47 12.46 18.58
C ASP A 97 2.16 12.28 17.23
N ILE A 98 2.50 11.05 16.86
CA ILE A 98 3.10 10.71 15.55
C ILE A 98 2.04 10.81 14.45
N SER A 99 0.92 10.11 14.58
CA SER A 99 -0.04 10.01 13.47
C SER A 99 -0.69 11.34 13.11
N GLN A 100 -1.07 12.18 14.09
CA GLN A 100 -1.69 13.48 13.80
C GLN A 100 -0.70 14.48 13.21
N LYS A 101 0.54 14.51 13.73
CA LYS A 101 1.57 15.40 13.21
C LYS A 101 2.07 14.94 11.84
N GLY A 102 2.28 13.64 11.66
CA GLY A 102 2.60 13.04 10.37
C GLY A 102 1.54 13.28 9.31
N MET A 103 0.26 13.21 9.66
CA MET A 103 -0.82 13.57 8.72
C MET A 103 -0.77 15.03 8.28
N ARG A 104 -0.44 15.96 9.18
CA ARG A 104 -0.30 17.38 8.80
C ARG A 104 0.78 17.56 7.74
N PHE A 105 1.93 16.91 7.93
CA PHE A 105 2.99 16.88 6.92
C PHE A 105 2.53 16.22 5.63
N LEU A 106 1.98 15.00 5.70
CA LEU A 106 1.57 14.23 4.53
C LEU A 106 0.62 15.03 3.62
N LEU A 107 -0.34 15.75 4.21
CA LEU A 107 -1.30 16.57 3.47
C LEU A 107 -0.67 17.74 2.70
N THR A 108 0.55 18.17 3.05
CA THR A 108 1.30 19.17 2.26
C THR A 108 1.70 18.63 0.89
N LEU A 109 1.73 17.30 0.71
CA LEU A 109 2.10 16.63 -0.53
C LEU A 109 0.89 16.33 -1.42
N GLN A 110 -0.34 16.65 -0.98
CA GLN A 110 -1.53 16.47 -1.80
C GLN A 110 -1.72 17.66 -2.74
N ASP A 111 -1.90 17.40 -4.02
CA ASP A 111 -2.31 18.42 -4.97
C ASP A 111 -3.76 18.83 -4.69
N LYS A 112 -4.00 20.13 -4.50
CA LYS A 112 -5.32 20.66 -4.16
C LYS A 112 -6.29 20.61 -5.35
N GLU A 113 -5.77 20.59 -6.56
CA GLU A 113 -6.54 20.59 -7.80
C GLU A 113 -6.82 19.16 -8.28
N ALA A 114 -5.77 18.39 -8.58
CA ALA A 114 -5.93 17.02 -9.08
C ALA A 114 -6.41 16.04 -8.00
N GLY A 115 -6.04 16.28 -6.74
CA GLY A 115 -6.42 15.47 -5.57
C GLY A 115 -5.50 14.29 -5.25
N GLY A 116 -4.58 13.93 -6.14
CA GLY A 116 -3.55 12.92 -5.89
C GLY A 116 -2.40 13.45 -5.05
N PHE A 117 -1.50 12.57 -4.65
CA PHE A 117 -0.30 12.90 -3.89
C PHE A 117 0.92 12.88 -4.80
N TYR A 118 1.75 13.91 -4.70
CA TYR A 118 2.99 13.98 -5.46
C TYR A 118 3.95 12.87 -5.03
N SER A 119 4.50 12.13 -5.99
CA SER A 119 5.41 11.02 -5.76
C SER A 119 6.74 11.46 -5.14
N ARG A 120 7.13 12.74 -5.30
CA ARG A 120 8.36 13.31 -4.73
C ARG A 120 8.08 14.58 -3.94
N LYS A 121 8.84 14.79 -2.84
CA LYS A 121 8.75 16.00 -2.00
C LYS A 121 9.31 17.26 -2.69
N ASP A 122 10.30 17.09 -3.56
CA ASP A 122 11.03 18.17 -4.23
C ASP A 122 10.36 18.67 -5.53
N ASN A 123 9.26 18.04 -5.96
CA ASN A 123 8.57 18.36 -7.21
C ASN A 123 7.04 18.42 -7.01
N LEU A 124 6.57 19.48 -6.33
CA LEU A 124 5.15 19.70 -6.00
C LEU A 124 4.42 20.62 -7.00
N GLY A 125 4.98 20.79 -8.20
CA GLY A 125 4.49 21.72 -9.22
C GLY A 125 3.74 21.06 -10.37
N PRO A 126 3.52 21.79 -11.49
CA PRO A 126 2.86 21.24 -12.67
C PRO A 126 3.55 20.01 -13.28
N THR A 127 4.87 19.90 -13.11
CA THR A 127 5.70 18.76 -13.50
C THR A 127 5.74 17.64 -12.47
N GLY A 128 5.11 17.85 -11.31
CA GLY A 128 5.04 16.88 -10.23
C GLY A 128 4.18 15.69 -10.64
N GLU A 129 4.77 14.50 -10.59
CA GLU A 129 4.06 13.27 -10.87
C GLU A 129 3.22 12.84 -9.67
N GLN A 130 2.02 12.36 -9.94
CA GLN A 130 1.09 11.75 -8.99
C GLN A 130 0.79 10.34 -9.48
N ASP A 131 0.92 9.35 -8.60
CA ASP A 131 0.74 7.94 -8.93
C ASP A 131 -0.49 7.35 -8.21
N ILE A 132 -1.20 6.42 -8.87
CA ILE A 132 -2.35 5.70 -8.34
C ILE A 132 -2.05 5.03 -7.00
N TRP A 133 -1.00 4.21 -6.88
CA TRP A 133 -0.76 3.47 -5.64
C TRP A 133 -0.33 4.36 -4.48
N VAL A 134 0.54 5.35 -4.72
CA VAL A 134 0.98 6.31 -3.70
C VAL A 134 -0.24 7.07 -3.17
N SER A 135 -1.05 7.60 -4.09
CA SER A 135 -2.26 8.36 -3.75
C SER A 135 -3.29 7.49 -3.03
N SER A 136 -3.49 6.24 -3.47
CA SER A 136 -4.44 5.31 -2.85
C SER A 136 -4.05 4.96 -1.41
N GLN A 137 -2.78 4.69 -1.15
CA GLN A 137 -2.29 4.45 0.22
C GLN A 137 -2.43 5.69 1.10
N ALA A 138 -2.08 6.87 0.59
CA ALA A 138 -2.28 8.13 1.31
C ALA A 138 -3.77 8.39 1.59
N GLY A 139 -4.66 8.06 0.63
CA GLY A 139 -6.11 8.13 0.78
C GLY A 139 -6.64 7.19 1.87
N LEU A 140 -6.15 5.95 1.94
CA LEU A 140 -6.46 5.01 3.02
C LEU A 140 -6.04 5.56 4.39
N THR A 141 -4.85 6.15 4.47
CA THR A 141 -4.37 6.79 5.70
C THR A 141 -5.20 8.04 6.04
N CYS A 142 -5.65 8.81 5.06
CA CYS A 142 -6.59 9.91 5.26
C CYS A 142 -7.91 9.42 5.87
N LEU A 143 -8.49 8.32 5.35
CA LEU A 143 -9.71 7.73 5.90
C LEU A 143 -9.52 7.29 7.36
N LEU A 144 -8.46 6.52 7.63
CA LEU A 144 -8.19 6.01 8.97
C LEU A 144 -8.06 7.13 10.01
N THR A 145 -7.43 8.24 9.62
CA THR A 145 -7.13 9.37 10.52
C THR A 145 -8.21 10.46 10.53
N GLY A 146 -9.37 10.19 9.92
CA GLY A 146 -10.52 11.11 9.91
C GLY A 146 -10.38 12.31 8.98
N ARG A 147 -9.46 12.28 8.00
CA ARG A 147 -9.29 13.32 6.97
C ARG A 147 -10.16 13.03 5.74
N LEU A 148 -11.48 12.94 5.97
CA LEU A 148 -12.43 12.50 4.94
C LEU A 148 -12.37 13.33 3.65
N GLU A 149 -12.31 14.67 3.76
CA GLU A 149 -12.22 15.54 2.58
C GLU A 149 -10.94 15.32 1.75
N ALA A 150 -9.82 15.00 2.41
CA ALA A 150 -8.59 14.65 1.71
C ALA A 150 -8.70 13.29 1.02
N ALA A 151 -9.36 12.31 1.65
CA ALA A 151 -9.66 11.04 1.01
C ALA A 151 -10.59 11.20 -0.20
N ILE A 152 -11.65 12.03 -0.09
CA ILE A 152 -12.56 12.31 -1.21
C ILE A 152 -11.80 12.85 -2.42
N ARG A 153 -10.83 13.76 -2.21
CA ARG A 153 -9.96 14.25 -3.29
C ARG A 153 -9.15 13.14 -3.97
N VAL A 154 -8.66 12.15 -3.23
CA VAL A 154 -8.04 10.97 -3.84
C VAL A 154 -9.06 10.17 -4.67
N GLY A 155 -10.31 10.05 -4.20
CA GLY A 155 -11.38 9.43 -4.98
C GLY A 155 -11.63 10.15 -6.31
N VAL A 156 -11.66 11.49 -6.29
CA VAL A 156 -11.78 12.33 -7.50
C VAL A 156 -10.57 12.16 -8.42
N PHE A 157 -9.36 12.11 -7.86
CA PHE A 157 -8.15 11.82 -8.63
C PHE A 157 -8.22 10.48 -9.37
N LEU A 158 -8.64 9.42 -8.68
CA LEU A 158 -8.74 8.08 -9.28
C LEU A 158 -9.84 7.99 -10.34
N GLU A 159 -10.95 8.74 -10.18
CA GLU A 159 -12.00 8.86 -11.18
C GLU A 159 -11.50 9.57 -12.43
N MET A 160 -10.78 10.69 -12.27
CA MET A 160 -10.11 11.37 -13.38
C MET A 160 -9.12 10.43 -14.08
N MET A 161 -8.25 9.73 -13.34
CA MET A 161 -7.29 8.78 -13.91
C MET A 161 -7.97 7.70 -14.74
N TRP A 162 -9.09 7.17 -14.26
CA TRP A 162 -9.88 6.17 -14.97
C TRP A 162 -10.49 6.71 -16.26
N ASN A 163 -11.08 7.90 -16.20
CA ASN A 163 -11.72 8.53 -17.36
C ASN A 163 -10.73 9.00 -18.43
N LEU A 164 -9.47 9.23 -18.08
CA LEU A 164 -8.41 9.61 -19.03
C LEU A 164 -7.80 8.41 -19.79
N GLN A 165 -8.12 7.17 -19.40
CA GLN A 165 -7.55 5.98 -20.02
C GLN A 165 -8.00 5.87 -21.50
N PRO A 166 -7.06 5.71 -22.44
CA PRO A 166 -7.41 5.56 -23.86
C PRO A 166 -7.99 4.17 -24.18
N ASP A 167 -7.61 3.16 -23.42
CA ASP A 167 -8.02 1.76 -23.57
C ASP A 167 -7.88 1.06 -22.21
N VAL A 168 -8.89 1.21 -21.35
CA VAL A 168 -8.89 0.60 -20.01
C VAL A 168 -9.14 -0.91 -20.02
N GLU A 169 -9.47 -1.48 -21.19
CA GLU A 169 -9.60 -2.93 -21.32
C GLU A 169 -8.22 -3.59 -21.48
N GLY A 170 -7.32 -2.98 -22.25
CA GLY A 170 -5.96 -3.47 -22.47
C GLY A 170 -4.89 -2.88 -21.54
N LYS A 171 -5.01 -1.60 -21.15
CA LYS A 171 -3.93 -0.86 -20.48
C LYS A 171 -4.40 0.06 -19.36
N LEU A 172 -3.62 0.13 -18.30
CA LEU A 172 -3.83 1.08 -17.21
C LEU A 172 -2.57 1.92 -16.99
N TYR A 173 -2.59 3.13 -17.50
CA TYR A 173 -1.59 4.14 -17.19
C TYR A 173 -1.85 4.69 -15.80
N HIS A 174 -0.81 4.73 -14.96
CA HIS A 174 -0.98 4.97 -13.53
C HIS A 174 -0.32 6.25 -13.01
N VAL A 175 0.26 7.07 -13.90
CA VAL A 175 0.93 8.32 -13.51
C VAL A 175 0.32 9.51 -14.24
N TYR A 176 0.16 10.61 -13.51
CA TYR A 176 -0.35 11.88 -14.00
C TYR A 176 0.57 13.03 -13.58
N SER A 177 0.68 14.06 -14.43
CA SER A 177 1.17 15.38 -14.02
C SER A 177 0.26 16.46 -14.61
N LYS A 178 0.18 17.63 -13.99
CA LYS A 178 -0.67 18.71 -14.52
C LYS A 178 -0.17 19.24 -15.87
N LYS A 179 1.14 19.18 -16.11
CA LYS A 179 1.76 19.62 -17.36
C LYS A 179 1.44 18.70 -18.54
N GLU A 180 1.46 17.39 -18.31
CA GLU A 180 1.34 16.40 -19.39
C GLU A 180 -0.01 15.69 -19.42
N GLY A 181 -0.81 15.82 -18.36
CA GLY A 181 -1.99 15.01 -18.15
C GLY A 181 -1.60 13.58 -17.78
N LEU A 182 -2.32 12.60 -18.33
CA LEU A 182 -2.02 11.18 -18.17
C LEU A 182 -0.71 10.83 -18.90
N ILE A 183 0.30 10.36 -18.17
CA ILE A 183 1.61 10.02 -18.74
C ILE A 183 1.54 8.64 -19.41
N ARG A 184 1.68 8.62 -20.73
CA ARG A 184 1.47 7.42 -21.58
C ARG A 184 2.75 6.68 -21.94
N GLU A 185 3.65 6.52 -20.97
CA GLU A 185 4.90 5.78 -21.15
C GLU A 185 4.72 4.28 -20.84
N PRO A 186 5.36 3.36 -21.60
CA PRO A 186 5.24 1.92 -21.35
C PRO A 186 5.62 1.47 -19.93
N ARG A 187 6.62 2.12 -19.31
CA ARG A 187 7.05 1.83 -17.92
C ARG A 187 6.04 2.29 -16.86
N LYS A 188 5.16 3.23 -17.22
CA LYS A 188 4.11 3.81 -16.37
C LYS A 188 2.73 3.26 -16.74
N CYS A 189 2.71 2.02 -17.23
CA CYS A 189 1.53 1.30 -17.68
C CYS A 189 1.51 -0.10 -17.05
N VAL A 190 0.32 -0.57 -16.71
CA VAL A 190 0.04 -2.00 -16.51
C VAL A 190 -0.63 -2.48 -17.80
N ASP A 191 0.00 -3.39 -18.52
CA ASP A 191 -0.57 -4.01 -19.72
C ASP A 191 -1.24 -5.33 -19.34
N ALA A 192 -2.55 -5.45 -19.54
CA ALA A 192 -3.31 -6.62 -19.14
C ALA A 192 -2.85 -7.91 -19.84
N GLY A 193 -2.35 -7.80 -21.08
CA GLY A 193 -1.87 -8.94 -21.86
C GLY A 193 -0.43 -9.36 -21.55
N ALA A 194 0.35 -8.49 -20.91
CA ALA A 194 1.77 -8.74 -20.65
C ALA A 194 2.02 -9.40 -19.28
N PRO A 195 3.06 -10.26 -19.17
CA PRO A 195 3.53 -10.74 -17.88
C PRO A 195 4.32 -9.65 -17.13
N ALA A 196 4.68 -9.93 -15.88
CA ALA A 196 5.61 -9.12 -15.08
C ALA A 196 5.19 -7.65 -14.86
N GLN A 197 3.90 -7.37 -14.74
CA GLN A 197 3.40 -6.01 -14.56
C GLN A 197 3.24 -5.60 -13.09
N LEU A 198 3.02 -4.31 -12.86
CA LEU A 198 2.76 -3.73 -11.54
C LEU A 198 1.29 -3.94 -11.10
N TYR A 199 0.87 -5.20 -10.97
CA TYR A 199 -0.52 -5.58 -10.67
C TYR A 199 -1.08 -4.95 -9.37
N PHE A 200 -0.22 -4.45 -8.50
CA PHE A 200 -0.64 -3.76 -7.29
C PHE A 200 -1.41 -2.46 -7.54
N GLN A 201 -1.14 -1.76 -8.65
CA GLN A 201 -1.71 -0.46 -8.98
C GLN A 201 -3.25 -0.47 -8.92
N PRO A 202 -3.94 -1.31 -9.72
CA PRO A 202 -5.39 -1.41 -9.64
C PRO A 202 -5.91 -2.01 -8.33
N GLY A 203 -5.14 -2.93 -7.71
CA GLY A 203 -5.56 -3.60 -6.48
C GLY A 203 -5.73 -2.64 -5.30
N ILE A 204 -4.74 -1.77 -5.07
CA ILE A 204 -4.80 -0.79 -3.98
C ILE A 204 -5.81 0.34 -4.26
N ALA A 205 -6.00 0.72 -5.53
CA ALA A 205 -7.05 1.65 -5.93
C ALA A 205 -8.44 1.11 -5.56
N ALA A 206 -8.72 -0.15 -5.89
CA ALA A 206 -9.96 -0.82 -5.53
C ALA A 206 -10.14 -0.93 -4.00
N ALA A 207 -9.07 -1.23 -3.26
CA ALA A 207 -9.11 -1.31 -1.80
C ALA A 207 -9.45 0.06 -1.16
N PHE A 208 -8.79 1.13 -1.61
CA PHE A 208 -9.06 2.48 -1.16
C PHE A 208 -10.50 2.91 -1.48
N LEU A 209 -10.93 2.78 -2.73
CA LEU A 209 -12.27 3.19 -3.17
C LEU A 209 -13.38 2.43 -2.46
N SER A 210 -13.17 1.14 -2.18
CA SER A 210 -14.11 0.34 -1.38
C SER A 210 -14.24 0.88 0.04
N ARG A 211 -13.13 1.24 0.70
CA ARG A 211 -13.16 1.87 2.03
C ARG A 211 -13.77 3.27 2.00
N LEU A 212 -13.51 4.04 0.93
CA LEU A 212 -14.14 5.35 0.74
C LEU A 212 -15.66 5.20 0.58
N TYR A 213 -16.14 4.23 -0.18
CA TYR A 213 -17.57 3.91 -0.30
C TYR A 213 -18.19 3.57 1.06
N MET A 214 -17.52 2.75 1.88
CA MET A 214 -18.01 2.42 3.23
C MET A 214 -18.13 3.66 4.13
N ALA A 215 -17.25 4.65 3.97
CA ALA A 215 -17.29 5.91 4.73
C ALA A 215 -18.24 6.95 4.13
N ARG A 216 -18.42 6.94 2.81
CA ARG A 216 -19.24 7.87 2.03
C ARG A 216 -19.90 7.08 0.89
N PRO A 217 -21.14 6.58 1.08
CA PRO A 217 -21.77 5.59 0.21
C PRO A 217 -22.29 6.17 -1.13
N GLU A 218 -21.40 6.79 -1.90
CA GLU A 218 -21.69 7.23 -3.26
C GLU A 218 -21.38 6.12 -4.26
N ARG A 219 -22.38 5.76 -5.08
CA ARG A 219 -22.30 4.62 -5.97
C ARG A 219 -21.10 4.65 -6.91
N LYS A 220 -20.69 5.84 -7.37
CA LYS A 220 -19.52 6.04 -8.22
C LYS A 220 -18.23 5.44 -7.65
N TYR A 221 -18.02 5.47 -6.33
CA TYR A 221 -16.82 4.91 -5.71
C TYR A 221 -16.80 3.39 -5.77
N LEU A 222 -17.95 2.75 -5.57
CA LEU A 222 -18.08 1.31 -5.71
C LEU A 222 -17.91 0.87 -7.17
N ASP A 223 -18.56 1.56 -8.11
CA ASP A 223 -18.45 1.23 -9.53
C ASP A 223 -17.00 1.40 -10.03
N LEU A 224 -16.31 2.46 -9.58
CA LEU A 224 -14.90 2.67 -9.87
C LEU A 224 -14.00 1.60 -9.22
N ALA A 225 -14.27 1.20 -7.97
CA ALA A 225 -13.56 0.11 -7.32
C ALA A 225 -13.68 -1.21 -8.10
N LYS A 226 -14.89 -1.51 -8.60
CA LYS A 226 -15.16 -2.66 -9.47
C LYS A 226 -14.37 -2.56 -10.77
N GLY A 227 -14.36 -1.41 -11.42
CA GLY A 227 -13.57 -1.19 -12.64
C GLY A 227 -12.09 -1.51 -12.45
N TYR A 228 -11.45 -0.92 -11.44
CA TYR A 228 -10.04 -1.19 -11.15
C TYR A 228 -9.77 -2.66 -10.85
N ILE A 229 -10.58 -3.31 -10.00
CA ILE A 229 -10.30 -4.72 -9.68
C ILE A 229 -10.59 -5.66 -10.85
N GLU A 230 -11.61 -5.38 -11.66
CA GLU A 230 -11.90 -6.18 -12.85
C GLU A 230 -10.78 -6.07 -13.89
N PHE A 231 -10.17 -4.89 -14.05
CA PHE A 231 -8.95 -4.74 -14.83
C PHE A 231 -7.82 -5.64 -14.29
N ALA A 232 -7.60 -5.65 -12.97
CA ALA A 232 -6.59 -6.52 -12.35
C ALA A 232 -6.88 -8.02 -12.56
N MET A 233 -8.16 -8.41 -12.53
CA MET A 233 -8.59 -9.79 -12.76
C MET A 233 -8.38 -10.24 -14.21
N ARG A 234 -8.49 -9.32 -15.18
CA ARG A 234 -8.21 -9.57 -16.61
C ARG A 234 -6.73 -9.72 -16.93
N CYS A 235 -5.85 -9.13 -16.11
CA CYS A 235 -4.42 -9.21 -16.32
C CYS A 235 -3.94 -10.68 -16.41
N SER A 236 -2.83 -10.92 -17.10
CA SER A 236 -2.20 -12.24 -17.26
C SER A 236 -2.16 -13.05 -15.95
N ASP A 237 -2.38 -14.37 -16.05
CA ASP A 237 -2.31 -15.28 -14.90
C ASP A 237 -0.91 -15.41 -14.31
N ASP A 238 0.15 -14.95 -15.01
CA ASP A 238 1.50 -14.76 -14.45
C ASP A 238 1.48 -13.94 -13.14
N LYS A 239 0.48 -13.07 -12.96
CA LYS A 239 0.27 -12.33 -11.69
C LYS A 239 0.24 -13.24 -10.46
N LEU A 240 -0.34 -14.44 -10.54
CA LEU A 240 -0.43 -15.39 -9.43
C LEU A 240 0.87 -16.14 -9.15
N SER A 241 1.98 -15.74 -9.78
CA SER A 241 3.32 -16.16 -9.43
C SER A 241 4.14 -15.06 -8.76
N ARG A 242 3.55 -13.87 -8.54
CA ARG A 242 4.27 -12.65 -8.16
C ARG A 242 3.75 -11.97 -6.90
N PRO A 243 4.63 -11.45 -6.02
CA PRO A 243 4.23 -10.80 -4.77
C PRO A 243 3.31 -9.58 -4.94
N GLN A 244 3.34 -8.94 -6.11
CA GLN A 244 2.56 -7.74 -6.43
C GLN A 244 1.05 -8.00 -6.44
N VAL A 245 0.63 -9.26 -6.64
CA VAL A 245 -0.78 -9.64 -6.74
C VAL A 245 -1.55 -9.48 -5.43
N ARG A 246 -0.85 -9.42 -4.29
CA ARG A 246 -1.45 -9.40 -2.94
C ARG A 246 -2.45 -8.25 -2.75
N LYS A 247 -2.16 -7.07 -3.29
CA LYS A 247 -3.06 -5.90 -3.24
C LYS A 247 -4.33 -6.10 -4.05
N THR A 248 -4.30 -6.92 -5.11
CA THR A 248 -5.50 -7.28 -5.86
C THR A 248 -6.42 -8.18 -5.04
N GLY A 249 -5.87 -9.11 -4.25
CA GLY A 249 -6.65 -9.90 -3.30
C GLY A 249 -7.34 -9.02 -2.26
N TRP A 250 -6.62 -8.02 -1.74
CA TRP A 250 -7.18 -7.05 -0.80
C TRP A 250 -8.34 -6.24 -1.40
N GLY A 251 -8.15 -5.68 -2.59
CA GLY A 251 -9.20 -4.96 -3.30
C GLY A 251 -10.41 -5.83 -3.59
N ALA A 252 -10.21 -7.04 -4.12
CA ALA A 252 -11.29 -7.98 -4.43
C ALA A 252 -12.06 -8.41 -3.17
N GLY A 253 -11.36 -8.69 -2.07
CA GLY A 253 -12.00 -9.02 -0.80
C GLY A 253 -12.93 -7.90 -0.31
N LEU A 254 -12.49 -6.64 -0.38
CA LEU A 254 -13.32 -5.50 0.02
C LEU A 254 -14.50 -5.26 -0.93
N VAL A 255 -14.32 -5.44 -2.24
CA VAL A 255 -15.45 -5.36 -3.19
C VAL A 255 -16.46 -6.48 -2.93
N TYR A 256 -16.01 -7.70 -2.64
CA TYR A 256 -16.88 -8.79 -2.20
C TYR A 256 -17.63 -8.42 -0.90
N GLN A 257 -16.94 -7.88 0.09
CA GLN A 257 -17.56 -7.49 1.36
C GLN A 257 -18.75 -6.55 1.16
N ILE A 258 -18.65 -5.61 0.21
CA ILE A 258 -19.72 -4.65 -0.12
C ILE A 258 -20.82 -5.28 -0.98
N THR A 259 -20.44 -6.02 -2.02
CA THR A 259 -21.37 -6.45 -3.09
C THR A 259 -21.96 -7.84 -2.90
N LYS A 260 -21.28 -8.68 -2.11
CA LYS A 260 -21.52 -10.12 -1.99
C LYS A 260 -21.40 -10.91 -3.29
N ASP A 261 -20.84 -10.30 -4.35
CA ASP A 261 -20.56 -10.99 -5.61
C ASP A 261 -19.39 -11.97 -5.44
N THR A 262 -19.72 -13.26 -5.52
CA THR A 262 -18.81 -14.37 -5.22
C THR A 262 -17.63 -14.46 -6.17
N ARG A 263 -17.69 -13.83 -7.36
CA ARG A 263 -16.55 -13.77 -8.29
C ARG A 263 -15.33 -13.11 -7.65
N TYR A 264 -15.54 -12.02 -6.91
CA TYR A 264 -14.43 -11.34 -6.22
C TYR A 264 -13.93 -12.13 -5.01
N ARG A 265 -14.82 -12.84 -4.30
CA ARG A 265 -14.41 -13.75 -3.21
C ARG A 265 -13.51 -14.86 -3.72
N LEU A 266 -13.91 -15.53 -4.81
CA LEU A 266 -13.14 -16.61 -5.42
C LEU A 266 -11.78 -16.11 -5.89
N TYR A 267 -11.72 -14.91 -6.48
CA TYR A 267 -10.45 -14.29 -6.85
C TYR A 267 -9.58 -13.96 -5.65
N ALA A 268 -10.14 -13.37 -4.59
CA ALA A 268 -9.41 -13.08 -3.35
C ALA A 268 -8.87 -14.36 -2.69
N MET A 269 -9.62 -15.47 -2.74
CA MET A 269 -9.15 -16.79 -2.29
C MET A 269 -7.96 -17.31 -3.11
N ARG A 270 -7.98 -17.18 -4.45
CA ARG A 270 -6.81 -17.56 -5.28
C ARG A 270 -5.56 -16.75 -4.92
N VAL A 271 -5.72 -15.46 -4.63
CA VAL A 271 -4.60 -14.62 -4.18
C VAL A 271 -4.12 -15.03 -2.78
N LEU A 272 -5.04 -15.43 -1.90
CA LEU A 272 -4.71 -15.95 -0.59
C LEU A 272 -3.92 -17.26 -0.68
N ASP A 273 -4.34 -18.20 -1.53
CA ASP A 273 -3.63 -19.45 -1.78
C ASP A 273 -2.18 -19.18 -2.22
N TYR A 274 -1.99 -18.24 -3.16
CA TYR A 274 -0.65 -17.78 -3.54
C TYR A 274 0.17 -17.27 -2.34
N ILE A 275 -0.41 -16.45 -1.47
CA ILE A 275 0.34 -15.94 -0.30
C ILE A 275 0.75 -17.09 0.62
N LEU A 276 -0.11 -18.08 0.82
CA LEU A 276 0.19 -19.23 1.67
C LEU A 276 1.29 -20.09 1.05
N ASP A 277 1.21 -20.37 -0.25
CA ASP A 277 2.17 -21.19 -0.98
C ASP A 277 3.54 -20.52 -1.11
N ALA A 278 3.58 -19.18 -1.17
CA ALA A 278 4.82 -18.40 -1.27
C ALA A 278 5.55 -18.21 0.07
N GLN A 279 5.00 -18.71 1.19
CA GLN A 279 5.66 -18.57 2.49
C GLN A 279 6.80 -19.59 2.64
N TYR A 280 7.99 -19.10 3.00
CA TYR A 280 9.13 -19.95 3.29
C TYR A 280 8.94 -20.75 4.59
N PRO A 281 9.62 -21.89 4.77
CA PRO A 281 9.53 -22.69 6.00
C PRO A 281 9.81 -21.91 7.28
N GLU A 282 10.71 -20.93 7.24
CA GLU A 282 11.05 -20.05 8.36
C GLU A 282 9.95 -19.00 8.66
N GLY A 283 8.92 -18.92 7.83
CA GLY A 283 7.74 -18.07 8.03
C GLY A 283 7.73 -16.75 7.27
N HIS A 284 8.78 -16.42 6.52
CA HIS A 284 8.87 -15.15 5.82
C HIS A 284 8.48 -15.24 4.35
N TRP A 285 8.34 -14.09 3.71
CA TRP A 285 8.10 -13.95 2.28
C TRP A 285 9.20 -13.11 1.65
N VAL A 286 9.41 -13.34 0.35
CA VAL A 286 10.43 -12.64 -0.40
C VAL A 286 9.90 -12.13 -1.74
N ASN A 287 10.47 -11.03 -2.23
CA ASN A 287 10.11 -10.48 -3.52
C ASN A 287 11.05 -10.98 -4.62
N LEU A 288 10.66 -12.05 -5.32
CA LEU A 288 11.47 -12.70 -6.37
C LEU A 288 11.65 -11.89 -7.66
N ILE A 289 11.19 -10.64 -7.70
CA ILE A 289 11.27 -9.78 -8.89
C ILE A 289 12.62 -9.07 -8.98
N ALA A 290 13.31 -8.93 -7.85
CA ALA A 290 14.73 -8.65 -7.86
C ALA A 290 15.46 -9.95 -8.23
N SER A 291 16.30 -9.90 -9.26
CA SER A 291 17.04 -11.01 -9.88
C SER A 291 18.06 -11.73 -8.97
N SER A 292 17.94 -11.64 -7.64
CA SER A 292 18.84 -12.29 -6.71
C SER A 292 18.31 -13.66 -6.28
N THR A 293 19.17 -14.67 -6.38
CA THR A 293 18.93 -16.03 -5.89
C THR A 293 18.82 -16.09 -4.36
N ARG A 294 19.12 -14.99 -3.66
CA ARG A 294 18.84 -14.74 -2.24
C ARG A 294 18.50 -13.25 -2.06
N PRO A 295 17.24 -12.90 -1.79
CA PRO A 295 16.85 -11.52 -1.51
C PRO A 295 17.55 -11.04 -0.23
N GLU A 296 17.95 -9.77 -0.23
CA GLU A 296 18.61 -9.19 0.92
C GLU A 296 17.65 -9.14 2.12
N ARG A 297 18.20 -9.29 3.33
CA ARG A 297 17.43 -9.38 4.59
C ARG A 297 16.35 -8.30 4.70
N HIS A 298 16.69 -7.07 4.33
CA HIS A 298 15.81 -5.91 4.42
C HIS A 298 14.57 -6.02 3.48
N GLN A 299 14.74 -6.62 2.29
CA GLN A 299 13.65 -6.85 1.33
C GLN A 299 12.67 -7.90 1.85
N SER A 300 13.18 -8.94 2.52
CA SER A 300 12.36 -9.97 3.16
C SER A 300 11.54 -9.40 4.31
N ILE A 301 12.07 -8.41 5.05
CA ILE A 301 11.35 -7.72 6.13
C ILE A 301 10.16 -6.95 5.58
N GLU A 302 10.38 -6.10 4.58
CA GLU A 302 9.32 -5.32 3.91
C GLU A 302 8.24 -6.24 3.34
N THR A 303 8.67 -7.27 2.61
CA THR A 303 7.76 -8.19 1.92
C THR A 303 6.93 -8.99 2.91
N SER A 304 7.52 -9.40 4.04
CA SER A 304 6.83 -10.15 5.09
C SER A 304 5.82 -9.28 5.84
N ALA A 305 6.19 -8.04 6.16
CA ALA A 305 5.26 -7.07 6.75
C ALA A 305 4.06 -6.84 5.82
N GLU A 306 4.31 -6.72 4.52
CA GLU A 306 3.26 -6.62 3.50
C GLU A 306 2.36 -7.86 3.44
N ALA A 307 2.95 -9.06 3.47
CA ALA A 307 2.18 -10.31 3.44
C ALA A 307 1.21 -10.40 4.61
N ILE A 308 1.67 -10.07 5.82
CA ILE A 308 0.88 -10.12 7.05
C ILE A 308 -0.30 -9.16 6.98
N VAL A 309 -0.08 -7.92 6.55
CA VAL A 309 -1.15 -6.91 6.41
C VAL A 309 -2.20 -7.36 5.39
N HIS A 310 -1.77 -7.89 4.24
CA HIS A 310 -2.72 -8.37 3.24
C HIS A 310 -3.46 -9.65 3.67
N LEU A 311 -2.79 -10.59 4.34
CA LEU A 311 -3.44 -11.76 4.93
C LEU A 311 -4.56 -11.34 5.88
N ASP A 312 -4.29 -10.37 6.75
CA ASP A 312 -5.30 -9.85 7.68
C ASP A 312 -6.50 -9.25 6.95
N HIS A 313 -6.26 -8.34 6.00
CA HIS A 313 -7.34 -7.69 5.26
C HIS A 313 -8.15 -8.61 4.36
N ILE A 314 -7.50 -9.53 3.66
CA ILE A 314 -8.19 -10.51 2.81
C ILE A 314 -9.05 -11.41 3.70
N THR A 315 -8.48 -11.96 4.76
CA THR A 315 -9.20 -12.84 5.70
C THR A 315 -10.42 -12.14 6.31
N ALA A 316 -10.27 -10.88 6.76
CA ALA A 316 -11.36 -10.12 7.36
C ALA A 316 -12.50 -9.82 6.37
N SER A 317 -12.18 -9.61 5.09
CA SER A 317 -13.17 -9.21 4.09
C SER A 317 -13.92 -10.38 3.43
N ILE A 318 -13.29 -11.57 3.33
CA ILE A 318 -13.93 -12.75 2.72
C ILE A 318 -14.76 -13.59 3.70
N ASN A 319 -14.60 -13.39 5.01
CA ASN A 319 -15.29 -14.12 6.08
C ASN A 319 -16.61 -13.48 6.53
N VAL A 320 -17.14 -12.51 5.78
CA VAL A 320 -18.39 -11.86 6.14
C VAL A 320 -19.56 -12.76 5.78
N TYR A 321 -20.09 -13.44 6.80
CA TYR A 321 -21.33 -14.22 6.81
C TYR A 321 -22.48 -13.50 6.09
#